data_AF-A0A929DCW0-F1
#
_entry.id   AF-A0A929DCW0-F1
#
_cell.length_a   1.000
_cell.length_b   1.000
_cell.length_c   1.000
_cell.angle_alpha   90.00
_cell.angle_beta   90.00
_cell.angle_gamma   90.00
#
_symmetry.space_group_name_H-M   'P 1'
#
loop_
_entity.id
_entity.type
_entity.pdbx_description
1 polymer ?
#
loop_
_entity_poly.entity_id
_entity_poly.type
_entity_poly.pdbx_seq_one_letter_code
_entity_poly.pdbx_strand_id
1 'polypeptide(L)' 'MSELALLAAWGSPESINRTVGVWGEHRQYVYPTGRAYHNKYVYTQDGIVTSYQD' A
#
# COMPACT_ATOMS: atom_id res chain seq x y z
N MET A 1 -1.27 -2.43 -11.79
CA MET A 1 -2.46 -1.77 -11.19
C MET A 1 -2.03 -0.39 -10.72
N SER A 2 -2.81 0.66 -10.95
CA SER A 2 -2.50 1.99 -10.41
C SER A 2 -2.86 2.09 -8.93
N GLU A 3 -2.24 3.02 -8.22
CA GLU A 3 -2.57 3.33 -6.82
C GLU A 3 -4.04 3.72 -6.64
N LEU A 4 -4.61 4.49 -7.58
CA LEU A 4 -6.03 4.83 -7.55
C LEU A 4 -6.92 3.59 -7.69
N ALA A 5 -6.55 2.64 -8.55
CA ALA A 5 -7.28 1.38 -8.68
C ALA A 5 -7.18 0.52 -7.42
N LEU A 6 -6.02 0.54 -6.73
CA LEU A 6 -5.86 -0.10 -5.42
C LEU A 6 -6.84 0.50 -4.40
N LEU A 7 -6.87 1.82 -4.24
CA LEU A 7 -7.73 2.51 -3.28
C LEU A 7 -9.22 2.31 -3.60
N ALA A 8 -9.58 2.28 -4.89
CA ALA A 8 -10.95 1.97 -5.32
C ALA A 8 -11.36 0.53 -5.00
N ALA A 9 -10.43 -0.43 -5.08
CA ALA A 9 -10.72 -1.85 -4.89
C ALA A 9 -10.67 -2.29 -3.41
N TRP A 10 -9.71 -1.78 -2.64
CA TRP A 10 -9.45 -2.21 -1.25
C TRP A 10 -9.97 -1.20 -0.21
N GLY A 11 -10.39 -0.02 -0.64
CA GLY A 11 -10.87 1.04 0.24
C GLY A 11 -9.73 1.80 0.92
N SER A 12 -10.05 2.42 2.06
CA SER A 12 -9.08 3.22 2.80
C SER A 12 -8.13 2.32 3.60
N PRO A 13 -6.80 2.50 3.45
CA PRO A 13 -5.84 1.89 4.36
C PRO A 13 -5.98 2.47 5.77
N GLU A 14 -5.46 1.75 6.77
CA GLU A 14 -5.33 2.28 8.13
C GLU A 14 -4.12 3.22 8.23
N SER A 15 -3.01 2.87 7.58
CA SER A 15 -1.83 3.72 7.53
C SER A 15 -1.09 3.62 6.20
N ILE A 16 -0.34 4.67 5.90
CA ILE A 16 0.47 4.77 4.68
C ILE A 16 1.87 5.23 5.10
N ASN A 17 2.86 4.35 4.96
CA ASN A 17 4.26 4.70 5.13
C ASN A 17 4.79 5.23 3.80
N ARG A 18 5.26 6.48 3.76
CA ARG A 18 5.71 7.17 2.55
C ARG A 18 7.19 7.52 2.63
N THR A 19 7.95 7.14 1.60
CA THR A 19 9.36 7.46 1.44
C THR A 19 9.61 8.08 0.06
N VAL A 20 10.26 9.25 0.03
CA VAL A 20 10.67 9.91 -1.22
C VAL A 20 12.18 9.95 -1.27
N GLY A 21 12.75 9.46 -2.37
CA GLY A 21 14.17 9.53 -2.63
C GLY A 21 14.47 10.03 -4.04
N VAL A 22 15.75 10.13 -4.37
CA VAL A 22 16.23 10.47 -5.73
C VAL A 22 15.71 9.47 -6.78
N TRP A 23 15.34 8.27 -6.35
CA TRP A 23 14.89 7.15 -7.21
C TRP A 23 13.36 7.06 -7.36
N GLY A 24 12.62 8.05 -6.87
CA GLY A 24 11.16 8.10 -6.94
C GLY A 24 10.49 8.00 -5.57
N GLU A 25 9.18 7.81 -5.62
CA GLU A 25 8.32 7.73 -4.45
C GLU A 25 7.88 6.28 -4.18
N HIS A 26 8.14 5.82 -2.97
CA HIS A 26 7.71 4.51 -2.48
C HIS A 26 6.66 4.69 -1.39
N ARG A 27 5.55 3.95 -1.48
CA ARG A 27 4.53 3.89 -0.42
C ARG A 27 4.26 2.45 -0.03
N GLN A 28 3.99 2.24 1.25
CA GLN A 28 3.45 0.99 1.80
C GLN A 28 2.11 1.30 2.45
N TYR A 29 1.07 0.64 1.98
CA TYR A 29 -0.30 0.70 2.48
C TYR A 29 -0.53 -0.46 3.46
N VAL A 30 -1.04 -0.15 4.64
CA VAL A 30 -1.36 -1.15 5.67
C VAL A 30 -2.87 -1.30 5.79
N TYR A 31 -3.34 -2.53 5.61
CA TYR A 31 -4.76 -2.89 5.72
C TYR A 31 -4.95 -3.92 6.85
N PRO A 32 -5.71 -3.58 7.90
CA PRO A 32 -6.00 -4.51 9.00
C PRO A 32 -6.91 -5.64 8.51
N THR A 33 -6.64 -6.87 8.94
CA THR A 33 -7.40 -8.05 8.48
C THR A 33 -8.49 -8.51 9.45
N GLY A 34 -8.70 -7.78 10.55
CA GLY A 34 -9.62 -8.17 11.63
C GLY A 34 -9.10 -9.33 12.50
N ARG A 35 -7.95 -9.93 12.14
CA ARG A 35 -7.25 -10.91 12.98
C ARG A 35 -6.14 -10.19 13.76
N ALA A 36 -6.04 -10.49 15.05
CA ALA A 36 -4.97 -9.96 15.89
C ALA A 36 -3.60 -10.27 15.28
N TYR A 37 -2.73 -9.25 15.19
CA TYR A 37 -1.37 -9.33 14.65
C TYR A 37 -1.26 -9.67 13.15
N HIS A 38 -2.33 -9.55 12.38
CA HIS A 38 -2.31 -9.77 10.92
C HIS A 38 -2.76 -8.52 10.16
N ASN A 39 -1.85 -7.99 9.34
CA ASN A 39 -2.12 -6.91 8.40
C ASN A 39 -1.71 -7.35 7.00
N LYS A 40 -2.48 -6.92 6.00
CA LYS A 40 -2.06 -6.97 4.60
C LYS A 40 -1.27 -5.72 4.28
N TYR A 41 -0.23 -5.88 3.48
CA TYR A 41 0.60 -4.77 3.02
C TYR A 41 0.58 -4.69 1.51
N VAL A 42 0.45 -3.49 0.96
CA VAL A 42 0.58 -3.25 -0.49
C VAL A 42 1.63 -2.19 -0.72
N TYR A 43 2.55 -2.46 -1.65
CA TYR A 43 3.66 -1.58 -1.96
C TYR A 43 3.42 -0.93 -3.32
N THR A 44 3.66 0.37 -3.40
CA THR A 44 3.60 1.13 -4.65
C THR A 44 4.91 1.87 -4.88
N GLN A 45 5.27 2.02 -6.15
CA GLN A 45 6.34 2.89 -6.60
C GLN A 45 5.79 3.82 -7.69
N ASP A 46 5.96 5.13 -7.50
CA ASP A 46 5.52 6.18 -8.44
C ASP A 46 4.05 6.02 -8.89
N GLY A 47 3.17 5.68 -7.95
CA GLY A 47 1.73 5.49 -8.19
C GLY A 47 1.35 4.14 -8.84
N ILE A 48 2.28 3.18 -8.93
CA ILE A 48 2.06 1.85 -9.50
C ILE A 48 2.24 0.79 -8.41
N VAL A 49 1.29 -0.13 -8.27
CA VAL A 49 1.41 -1.28 -7.36
C VAL A 49 2.50 -2.22 -7.85
N THR A 50 3.48 -2.52 -6.99
CA THR A 50 4.62 -3.37 -7.31
C THR A 50 4.53 -4.74 -6.63
N SER A 51 4.01 -4.82 -5.40
CA SER A 51 3.86 -6.07 -4.66
C SER A 51 2.81 -5.99 -3.56
N TYR A 52 2.40 -7.15 -3.04
CA TYR A 52 1.55 -7.28 -1.86
C TYR A 52 2.05 -8.40 -0.95
N GLN A 53 1.70 -8.32 0.34
CA GLN A 53 2.04 -9.30 1.38
C GLN A 53 0.81 -9.56 2.24
N ASP A 54 0.56 -10.83 2.58
CA ASP A 54 -0.53 -11.33 3.41
C ASP A 54 0.01 -12.22 4.54
#